data_AF-A0A117SUV7-F1
#
_entry.id   AF-A0A117SUV7-F1
#
_cell.length_a   1.000
_cell.length_b   1.000
_cell.length_c   1.000
_cell.angle_alpha   90.00
_cell.angle_beta   90.00
_cell.angle_gamma   90.00
#
_symmetry.space_group_name_H-M   'P 1'
#
loop_
_entity.id
_entity.type
_entity.pdbx_description
1 polymer ?
#
loop_
_entity_poly.entity_id
_entity_poly.type
_entity_poly.pdbx_seq_one_letter_code
_entity_poly.pdbx_strand_id
1 'polypeptide(L)'
;MDKSLVNEEAHGLVISKAEHLIIKQAILNYLRTGSPDDLSLLLNLIELHLAKEERLHVLESKELRLLHERNKELFVKGSIDKQLMAMMIREFMRHDDELNEEIKAKDCGVDMEIEKAMKTLLMNA
;
A
#
# COMPACT_ATOMS: atom_id res chain seq x y z
N MET A 1 -1.61 26.60 15.79
CA MET A 1 -2.06 25.43 15.02
C MET A 1 -0.88 24.97 14.20
N ASP A 2 -0.35 23.80 14.52
CA ASP A 2 0.95 23.32 14.04
C ASP A 2 0.85 22.98 12.54
N LYS A 3 1.54 23.74 11.69
CA LYS A 3 1.50 23.57 10.23
C LYS A 3 2.25 22.32 9.74
N SER A 4 2.95 21.60 10.63
CA SER A 4 3.73 20.42 10.24
C SER A 4 2.88 19.16 10.02
N LEU A 5 1.73 19.02 10.71
CA LEU A 5 0.95 17.78 10.70
C LEU A 5 0.20 17.51 9.38
N VAL A 6 -0.16 18.55 8.61
CA VAL A 6 -0.91 18.37 7.34
C VAL A 6 0.00 17.85 6.21
N ASN A 7 1.32 18.06 6.32
CA ASN A 7 2.27 17.75 5.24
C ASN A 7 2.82 16.31 5.29
N GLU A 8 2.86 15.69 6.47
CA GLU A 8 3.47 14.36 6.65
C GLU A 8 2.54 13.22 6.20
N GLU A 9 1.23 13.38 6.40
CA GLU A 9 0.25 12.34 6.11
C GLU A 9 0.03 12.13 4.59
N ALA A 10 -0.16 13.22 3.83
CA ALA A 10 -0.31 13.14 2.38
C ALA A 10 0.96 12.60 1.71
N HIS A 11 2.13 12.99 2.22
CA HIS A 11 3.42 12.46 1.76
C HIS A 11 3.54 10.96 2.02
N GLY A 12 3.14 10.50 3.21
CA GLY A 12 3.08 9.08 3.57
C GLY A 12 2.22 8.27 2.60
N LEU A 13 1.01 8.75 2.30
CA LEU A 13 0.10 8.09 1.36
C LEU A 13 0.68 7.97 -0.06
N VAL A 14 1.34 9.01 -0.56
CA VAL A 14 1.99 8.99 -1.88
C VAL A 14 3.15 7.99 -1.92
N ILE A 15 3.97 7.95 -0.87
CA ILE A 15 5.04 6.95 -0.76
C ILE A 15 4.47 5.54 -0.75
N SER A 16 3.48 5.26 0.10
CA SER A 16 2.83 3.95 0.15
C SER A 16 2.26 3.56 -1.21
N LYS A 17 1.69 4.51 -1.94
CA LYS A 17 1.15 4.24 -3.28
C LYS A 17 2.22 3.88 -4.29
N ALA A 18 3.36 4.57 -4.25
CA ALA A 18 4.50 4.25 -5.09
C ALA A 18 5.04 2.83 -4.81
N GLU A 19 5.12 2.43 -3.53
CA GLU A 19 5.49 1.07 -3.13
C GLU A 19 4.50 0.03 -3.68
N HIS A 20 3.21 0.31 -3.59
CA HIS A 20 2.20 -0.58 -4.12
C HIS A 20 2.34 -0.80 -5.63
N LEU A 21 2.63 0.25 -6.40
CA LEU A 21 2.87 0.13 -7.84
C LEU A 21 4.07 -0.78 -8.15
N ILE A 22 5.15 -0.68 -7.37
CA ILE A 22 6.33 -1.54 -7.51
C ILE A 22 5.95 -3.01 -7.22
N ILE A 23 5.20 -3.27 -6.15
CA ILE A 23 4.75 -4.62 -5.80
C ILE A 23 3.81 -5.18 -6.87
N LYS A 24 2.86 -4.39 -7.39
CA LYS A 24 1.97 -4.82 -8.50
C LYS A 24 2.77 -5.21 -9.75
N GLN A 25 3.85 -4.49 -10.05
CA GLN A 25 4.73 -4.87 -11.15
C GLN A 25 5.44 -6.21 -10.89
N ALA A 26 5.89 -6.46 -9.66
CA ALA A 26 6.47 -7.75 -9.28
C ALA A 26 5.44 -8.90 -9.36
N ILE A 27 4.19 -8.66 -8.93
CA ILE A 27 3.08 -9.60 -9.09
C ILE A 27 2.89 -9.95 -10.57
N LEU A 28 2.81 -8.95 -11.44
CA LEU A 28 2.65 -9.17 -12.88
C LEU A 28 3.81 -9.97 -13.48
N ASN A 29 5.05 -9.68 -13.07
CA ASN A 29 6.22 -10.41 -13.54
C ASN A 29 6.14 -11.88 -13.11
N TYR A 30 5.89 -12.15 -11.82
CA TYR A 30 5.74 -13.51 -11.32
C TYR A 30 4.59 -14.27 -12.03
N LEU A 31 3.43 -13.64 -12.23
CA LEU A 31 2.31 -14.28 -12.93
C LEU A 31 2.62 -14.61 -14.40
N ARG A 32 3.52 -13.86 -15.04
CA ARG A 32 3.93 -14.11 -16.43
C ARG A 32 4.98 -15.20 -16.56
N THR A 33 5.94 -15.24 -15.64
CA THR A 33 7.12 -16.12 -15.74
C THR A 33 6.96 -17.41 -14.94
N GLY A 34 6.25 -17.35 -13.80
CA GLY A 34 6.24 -18.41 -12.79
C GLY A 34 7.61 -18.67 -12.17
N SER A 35 8.58 -17.76 -12.34
CA SER A 35 9.96 -17.98 -11.93
C SER A 35 10.11 -17.95 -10.39
N PRO A 36 10.90 -18.87 -9.80
CA PRO A 36 11.28 -18.80 -8.40
C PRO A 36 11.99 -17.49 -8.01
N ASP A 37 12.76 -16.91 -8.92
CA ASP A 37 13.47 -15.65 -8.68
C ASP A 37 12.49 -14.47 -8.58
N ASP A 38 11.50 -14.43 -9.47
CA ASP A 38 10.44 -13.41 -9.44
C ASP A 38 9.56 -13.57 -8.19
N LEU A 39 9.29 -14.81 -7.78
CA LEU A 39 8.57 -15.09 -6.54
C LEU A 39 9.36 -14.63 -5.31
N SER A 40 10.67 -14.91 -5.27
CA SER A 40 11.56 -14.44 -4.20
C SER A 40 11.54 -12.92 -4.08
N LEU A 41 11.66 -12.22 -5.22
CA LEU A 41 11.58 -10.76 -5.27
C LEU A 41 10.22 -10.26 -4.75
N LEU A 42 9.11 -10.83 -5.23
CA LEU A 42 7.77 -10.47 -4.79
C LEU A 42 7.60 -10.61 -3.27
N LEU A 43 8.00 -11.75 -2.71
CA LEU A 43 7.90 -12.00 -1.28
C LEU A 43 8.75 -11.01 -0.48
N ASN A 44 9.95 -10.69 -0.92
CA ASN A 44 10.81 -9.72 -0.24
C ASN A 44 10.24 -8.29 -0.30
N LEU A 45 9.63 -7.89 -1.42
CA LEU A 45 9.00 -6.58 -1.55
C LEU A 45 7.78 -6.43 -0.62
N ILE A 46 6.94 -7.47 -0.54
CA ILE A 46 5.80 -7.48 0.40
C ILE A 46 6.30 -7.44 1.85
N GLU A 47 7.34 -8.20 2.19
CA GLU A 47 7.93 -8.19 3.54
C GLU A 47 8.43 -6.80 3.95
N LEU A 48 9.17 -6.13 3.05
CA LEU A 48 9.69 -4.80 3.30
C LEU A 48 8.56 -3.78 3.50
N HIS A 49 7.50 -3.89 2.71
CA HIS A 49 6.32 -3.03 2.82
C HIS A 49 5.58 -3.25 4.15
N LEU A 50 5.30 -4.50 4.53
CA LEU A 50 4.66 -4.85 5.80
C LEU A 50 5.46 -4.38 7.04
N ALA A 51 6.79 -4.35 6.96
CA ALA A 51 7.65 -3.83 8.02
C ALA A 51 7.61 -2.29 8.15
N LYS A 52 7.24 -1.59 7.08
CA LYS A 52 7.07 -0.13 7.07
C LYS A 52 5.68 0.28 7.54
N GLU A 53 4.64 -0.45 7.12
CA GLU A 53 3.25 -0.16 7.53
C GLU A 53 3.06 -0.21 9.05
N GLU A 54 3.76 -1.12 9.75
CA GLU A 54 3.77 -1.15 11.23
C GLU A 54 4.14 0.18 11.88
N ARG A 55 4.91 1.02 11.18
CA ARG A 55 5.37 2.31 11.68
C ARG A 55 4.45 3.46 11.31
N LEU A 56 3.64 3.30 10.26
CA LEU A 56 2.84 4.36 9.67
C LEU A 56 1.36 4.29 10.10
N HIS A 57 0.89 3.17 10.65
CA HIS A 57 -0.49 2.97 11.16
C HIS A 57 -1.61 3.31 10.14
N VAL A 58 -1.30 3.32 8.85
CA VAL A 58 -2.24 3.74 7.79
C VAL A 58 -3.30 2.67 7.54
N LEU A 59 -2.91 1.39 7.46
CA LEU A 59 -3.81 0.26 7.18
C LEU A 59 -3.51 -0.95 8.06
N GLU A 60 -4.54 -1.68 8.50
CA GLU A 60 -4.37 -2.94 9.23
C GLU A 60 -4.11 -4.11 8.27
N SER A 61 -2.85 -4.54 8.19
CA SER A 61 -2.43 -5.59 7.24
C SER A 61 -2.34 -7.01 7.79
N LYS A 62 -3.21 -7.38 8.74
CA LYS A 62 -3.13 -8.66 9.48
C LYS A 62 -3.22 -9.89 8.57
N GLU A 63 -4.20 -9.92 7.67
CA GLU A 63 -4.41 -11.06 6.78
C GLU A 63 -3.31 -11.16 5.72
N LEU A 64 -2.90 -10.04 5.12
CA LEU A 64 -1.79 -10.00 4.17
C LEU A 64 -0.51 -10.55 4.79
N ARG A 65 -0.22 -10.20 6.06
CA ARG A 65 0.93 -10.71 6.80
C ARG A 65 0.87 -12.22 7.00
N LEU A 66 -0.28 -12.74 7.45
CA LEU A 66 -0.47 -14.18 7.63
C LEU A 66 -0.27 -14.95 6.31
N LEU A 67 -0.84 -14.44 5.22
CA LEU A 67 -0.71 -15.06 3.90
C LEU A 67 0.72 -14.99 3.38
N HIS A 68 1.41 -13.87 3.60
CA HIS A 68 2.81 -13.68 3.24
C HIS A 68 3.73 -14.66 3.98
N GLU A 69 3.60 -14.76 5.31
CA GLU A 69 4.40 -15.66 6.14
C GLU A 69 4.26 -17.12 5.68
N ARG A 70 3.02 -17.57 5.43
CA ARG A 70 2.75 -18.94 4.95
C ARG A 70 3.33 -19.19 3.55
N ASN A 71 3.22 -18.24 2.62
CA ASN A 71 3.83 -18.37 1.29
C ASN A 71 5.36 -18.41 1.37
N LYS A 72 5.96 -17.57 2.23
CA LYS A 72 7.41 -17.53 2.46
C LYS A 72 7.93 -18.85 3.05
N GLU A 73 7.22 -19.42 4.02
CA GLU A 73 7.57 -20.74 4.57
C GLU A 73 7.56 -21.84 3.51
N LEU A 74 6.52 -21.90 2.67
CA LEU A 74 6.44 -22.90 1.60
C LEU A 74 7.58 -22.73 0.60
N PHE A 75 7.87 -21.48 0.22
CA PHE A 75 8.94 -21.14 -0.71
C PHE A 75 10.31 -21.59 -0.18
N VAL A 76 10.62 -21.34 1.10
CA VAL A 76 11.86 -21.80 1.75
C VAL A 76 11.95 -23.33 1.78
N LYS A 77 10.81 -24.02 1.91
CA LYS A 77 10.72 -25.49 1.82
C LYS A 77 10.79 -26.03 0.38
N GLY A 78 10.95 -25.17 -0.62
CA GLY A 78 11.02 -25.55 -2.05
C GLY A 78 9.67 -25.93 -2.66
N SER A 79 8.57 -25.43 -2.10
CA SER A 79 7.21 -25.71 -2.53
C SER A 79 6.40 -24.43 -2.70
N ILE A 80 5.32 -24.48 -3.47
CA ILE A 80 4.42 -23.34 -3.70
C ILE A 80 2.99 -23.85 -3.69
N ASP A 81 2.12 -23.14 -2.98
CA ASP A 81 0.67 -23.33 -3.07
C ASP A 81 0.06 -22.18 -3.91
N LYS A 82 -0.43 -22.52 -5.10
CA LYS A 82 -1.02 -21.53 -6.03
C LYS A 82 -2.27 -20.87 -5.47
N GLN A 83 -3.06 -21.59 -4.69
CA GLN A 83 -4.28 -21.04 -4.08
C GLN A 83 -3.90 -20.04 -2.99
N LEU A 84 -2.92 -20.39 -2.15
CA LEU A 84 -2.40 -19.50 -1.12
C LEU A 84 -1.74 -18.24 -1.72
N MET A 85 -0.97 -18.39 -2.79
CA MET A 85 -0.41 -17.25 -3.54
C MET A 85 -1.51 -16.34 -4.11
N ALA A 86 -2.55 -16.93 -4.70
CA ALA A 86 -3.68 -16.16 -5.23
C ALA A 86 -4.49 -15.45 -4.13
N MET A 87 -4.53 -15.99 -2.91
CA MET A 87 -5.12 -15.31 -1.76
C MET A 87 -4.27 -14.12 -1.33
N MET A 88 -2.96 -14.29 -1.19
CA MET A 88 -2.04 -13.19 -0.85
C MET A 88 -2.11 -12.04 -1.85
N ILE A 89 -2.13 -12.34 -3.14
CA ILE A 89 -2.26 -11.33 -4.21
C ILE A 89 -3.60 -10.60 -4.11
N ARG A 90 -4.71 -11.32 -3.88
CA ARG A 90 -6.03 -10.69 -3.72
C ARG A 90 -6.09 -9.78 -2.50
N GLU A 91 -5.51 -10.22 -1.39
CA GLU A 91 -5.46 -9.43 -0.17
C GLU A 91 -4.62 -8.16 -0.35
N PHE A 92 -3.47 -8.28 -1.01
CA PHE A 92 -2.66 -7.12 -1.39
C PHE A 92 -3.43 -6.13 -2.28
N MET A 93 -4.20 -6.63 -3.26
CA MET A 93 -5.02 -5.78 -4.12
C MET A 93 -6.14 -5.08 -3.35
N ARG A 94 -6.75 -5.75 -2.35
CA ARG A 94 -7.74 -5.14 -1.46
C ARG A 94 -7.13 -3.95 -0.69
N HIS A 95 -5.91 -4.10 -0.17
CA HIS A 95 -5.22 -3.01 0.51
C HIS A 95 -4.89 -1.85 -0.44
N ASP A 96 -4.51 -2.14 -1.69
CA ASP A 96 -4.28 -1.11 -2.70
C ASP A 96 -5.55 -0.30 -3.00
N ASP A 97 -6.72 -0.94 -2.98
CA ASP A 97 -8.01 -0.28 -3.15
C ASP A 97 -8.34 0.61 -1.93
N GLU A 98 -8.11 0.12 -0.70
CA GLU A 98 -8.29 0.92 0.52
C GLU A 98 -7.40 2.17 0.53
N LEU A 99 -6.13 2.02 0.17
CA LEU A 99 -5.20 3.14 0.02
C LEU A 99 -5.68 4.15 -1.02
N ASN A 100 -6.29 3.69 -2.13
CA ASN A 100 -6.84 4.60 -3.14
C ASN A 100 -8.00 5.42 -2.59
N GLU A 101 -8.89 4.80 -1.81
CA GLU A 101 -10.01 5.50 -1.19
C GLU A 101 -9.54 6.52 -0.15
N GLU A 102 -8.50 6.20 0.62
CA GLU A 102 -7.90 7.13 1.58
C GLU A 102 -7.25 8.33 0.89
N ILE A 103 -6.49 8.10 -0.19
CA ILE A 103 -5.91 9.17 -1.01
C ILE A 103 -7.01 10.08 -1.56
N LYS A 104 -8.09 9.53 -2.11
CA LYS A 104 -9.23 10.31 -2.62
C LYS A 104 -9.89 11.13 -1.51
N ALA A 105 -10.13 10.52 -0.35
CA ALA A 105 -10.71 11.22 0.79
C ALA A 105 -9.82 12.38 1.25
N LYS A 106 -8.49 12.18 1.25
CA LYS A 106 -7.53 13.22 1.61
C LYS A 106 -7.52 14.36 0.59
N ASP A 107 -7.52 14.04 -0.70
CA ASP A 107 -7.57 15.00 -1.81
C ASP A 107 -8.82 15.89 -1.71
N CYS A 108 -10.01 15.27 -1.57
CA CYS A 108 -11.26 16.01 -1.36
C CYS A 108 -11.24 16.88 -0.10
N GLY A 109 -10.64 16.40 0.99
CA GLY A 109 -10.50 17.20 2.22
C GLY A 109 -9.61 18.43 2.04
N VAL A 110 -8.53 18.30 1.27
CA VAL A 110 -7.64 19.42 0.91
C VAL A 110 -8.38 20.43 0.04
N ASP A 111 -9.12 19.99 -0.98
CA ASP A 111 -9.92 20.86 -1.84
C ASP A 111 -10.94 21.69 -1.04
N MET A 112 -11.65 21.06 -0.10
CA MET A 112 -12.62 21.75 0.76
C MET A 112 -11.97 22.83 1.64
N GLU A 113 -10.79 22.55 2.20
CA GLU A 113 -10.07 23.53 3.02
C GLU A 113 -9.53 24.68 2.16
N ILE A 114 -9.09 24.43 0.94
CA ILE A 114 -8.71 25.47 -0.03
C ILE A 114 -9.92 26.37 -0.34
N GLU A 115 -11.07 25.79 -0.68
CA GLU A 115 -12.29 26.57 -0.96
C GLU A 115 -12.71 27.44 0.22
N LYS A 116 -12.63 26.90 1.43
CA LYS A 116 -12.96 27.63 2.67
C LYS A 116 -12.00 28.80 2.89
N ALA A 117 -10.69 28.57 2.71
CA ALA A 117 -9.68 29.62 2.81
C ALA A 117 -9.89 30.72 1.77
N MET A 118 -10.23 30.35 0.53
CA MET A 118 -10.55 31.31 -0.54
C MET A 118 -11.77 32.17 -0.20
N LYS A 119 -12.85 31.57 0.31
CA LYS A 119 -14.04 32.33 0.75
C LYS A 119 -13.68 33.34 1.84
N THR A 120 -12.87 32.95 2.81
CA THR A 120 -12.39 33.87 3.87
C THR A 120 -11.55 35.01 3.31
N LEU A 121 -10.66 34.74 2.35
CA LEU A 121 -9.85 35.79 1.71
C LEU A 121 -10.71 36.80 0.95
N LEU A 122 -11.73 36.33 0.23
CA LEU A 122 -12.63 37.18 -0.55
C LEU A 122 -13.61 37.99 0.31
N MET A 123 -14.00 37.51 1.49
CA MET A 123 -14.88 38.25 2.42
C MET A 123 -14.15 39.33 3.23
N ASN A 124 -12.82 39.22 3.34
CA ASN A 124 -11.97 40.18 4.06
C ASN A 124 -11.28 41.19 3.12
N ALA A 125 -11.60 41.16 1.82
CA ALA A 125 -11.12 42.10 0.79
C ALA A 125 -12.23 43.10 0.43
#